data_AF-A0A838PJ01-F1
#
_entry.id   AF-A0A838PJ01-F1
#
_cell.length_a   1.000
_cell.length_b   1.000
_cell.length_c   1.000
_cell.angle_alpha   90.00
_cell.angle_beta   90.00
_cell.angle_gamma   90.00
#
_symmetry.space_group_name_H-M   'P 1'
#
loop_
_entity.id
_entity.type
_entity.pdbx_description
1 polymer ?
#
loop_
_entity_poly.entity_id
_entity_poly.type
_entity_poly.pdbx_seq_one_letter_code
_entity_poly.pdbx_strand_id
1 'polypeptide(L)'
;LYLTSTDLDTCERVVLGGEDWDDVPISRAVAASTALPMIYKPVEIKGRQLIDGGIRSTTNVDIAVERGAKFVIVINPLVPYVNDFQKVIPTITGSRVRRVSDMGFPQIGYQTFKLLAHQRLHEAVSHWQEKYPGVDIILIEPDPNDELMFETNIMNFNRRVEIAKHGFESVTFKLAADYDNLSEVCAKHGIEMSATRVRKVVRKFAEERERTAGWRRILEQTTGSLLRQSDQA
;
A
#
# COMPACT_ATOMS: atom_id res chain seq x y z
N LEU A 1 -11.34 18.31 -3.86
CA LEU A 1 -10.33 17.44 -3.22
C LEU A 1 -10.56 17.54 -1.73
N TYR A 2 -10.66 16.39 -1.05
CA TYR A 2 -10.80 16.35 0.40
C TYR A 2 -9.61 15.63 0.99
N LEU A 3 -8.96 16.27 1.96
CA LEU A 3 -7.82 15.71 2.68
C LEU A 3 -8.17 15.67 4.15
N THR A 4 -7.83 14.58 4.82
CA THR A 4 -8.06 14.48 6.26
C THR A 4 -6.79 14.80 7.02
N SER A 5 -6.97 15.43 8.15
CA SER A 5 -5.93 15.68 9.12
C SER A 5 -6.52 15.48 10.52
N THR A 6 -5.66 15.25 11.50
CA THR A 6 -6.08 15.11 12.89
C THR A 6 -5.58 16.32 13.66
N ASP A 7 -6.46 17.00 14.37
CA ASP A 7 -6.02 18.01 15.34
C ASP A 7 -5.39 17.31 16.54
N LEU A 8 -4.17 17.71 16.87
CA LEU A 8 -3.34 17.05 17.87
C LEU A 8 -3.89 17.21 19.30
N ASP A 9 -4.50 18.34 19.62
CA ASP A 9 -4.91 18.67 20.98
C ASP A 9 -6.32 18.13 21.31
N THR A 10 -7.22 18.21 20.33
CA THR A 10 -8.63 17.81 20.46
C THR A 10 -8.90 16.38 19.97
N CYS A 11 -7.93 15.77 19.27
CA CYS A 11 -8.07 14.50 18.57
C CYS A 11 -9.16 14.49 17.48
N GLU A 12 -9.67 15.66 17.09
CA GLU A 12 -10.74 15.80 16.10
C GLU A 12 -10.24 15.56 14.68
N ARG A 13 -11.10 14.99 13.83
CA ARG A 13 -10.83 14.90 12.40
C ARG A 13 -11.17 16.25 11.76
N VAL A 14 -10.19 16.81 11.06
CA VAL A 14 -10.37 17.99 10.21
C VAL A 14 -10.43 17.54 8.76
N VAL A 15 -11.44 17.98 8.02
CA VAL A 15 -11.61 17.68 6.59
C VAL A 15 -11.25 18.92 5.78
N LEU A 16 -10.00 18.99 5.36
CA LEU A 16 -9.44 20.08 4.56
C LEU A 16 -10.06 20.03 3.16
N GLY A 17 -10.57 21.17 2.67
CA GLY A 17 -11.43 21.25 1.48
C GLY A 17 -12.93 21.07 1.77
N GLY A 18 -13.30 20.75 3.01
CA GLY A 18 -14.69 20.72 3.50
C GLY A 18 -15.23 22.10 3.89
N GLU A 19 -16.46 22.11 4.41
CA GLU A 19 -17.05 23.30 5.03
C GLU A 19 -16.09 23.88 6.08
N ASP A 20 -15.96 25.20 6.10
CA ASP A 20 -15.01 25.97 6.93
C ASP A 20 -13.51 25.70 6.69
N TRP A 21 -13.14 24.89 5.70
CA TRP A 21 -11.73 24.53 5.41
C TRP A 21 -11.39 24.54 3.91
N ASP A 22 -12.26 25.09 3.07
CA ASP A 22 -12.14 25.17 1.61
C ASP A 22 -11.23 26.31 1.12
N ASP A 23 -10.90 27.25 1.99
CA ASP A 23 -9.94 28.34 1.78
C ASP A 23 -8.47 27.93 1.98
N VAL A 24 -8.21 26.74 2.55
CA VAL A 24 -6.85 26.27 2.81
C VAL A 24 -6.13 25.90 1.51
N PRO A 25 -4.94 26.46 1.22
CA PRO A 25 -4.18 26.08 0.03
C PRO A 25 -3.89 24.58 0.00
N ILE A 26 -4.07 23.94 -1.16
CA ILE A 26 -3.86 22.49 -1.35
C ILE A 26 -2.50 22.04 -0.83
N SER A 27 -1.44 22.83 -1.07
CA SER A 27 -0.08 22.50 -0.59
C SER A 27 0.01 22.44 0.93
N ARG A 28 -0.65 23.34 1.66
CA ARG A 28 -0.71 23.30 3.14
C ARG A 28 -1.60 22.16 3.62
N ALA A 29 -2.71 21.92 2.93
CA ALA A 29 -3.61 20.84 3.29
C ALA A 29 -2.93 19.47 3.16
N VAL A 30 -2.18 19.26 2.07
CA VAL A 30 -1.34 18.06 1.89
C VAL A 30 -0.29 17.98 2.99
N ALA A 31 0.44 19.06 3.26
CA ALA A 31 1.47 19.07 4.29
C ALA A 31 0.93 18.67 5.68
N ALA A 32 -0.25 19.16 6.07
CA ALA A 32 -0.91 18.77 7.32
C ALA A 32 -1.38 17.30 7.28
N SER A 33 -2.01 16.89 6.18
CA SER A 33 -2.54 15.53 6.00
C SER A 33 -1.46 14.44 6.02
N THR A 34 -0.21 14.78 5.67
CA THR A 34 0.94 13.87 5.66
C THR A 34 1.94 14.13 6.80
N ALA A 35 1.61 14.96 7.78
CA ALA A 35 2.50 15.28 8.90
C ALA A 35 2.53 14.13 9.92
N LEU A 36 3.17 13.02 9.53
CA LEU A 36 3.28 11.83 10.36
C LEU A 36 4.15 12.12 11.60
N PRO A 37 3.62 11.92 12.82
CA PRO A 37 4.39 12.05 14.06
C PRO A 37 5.66 11.20 14.03
N MET A 38 6.66 11.62 14.79
CA MET A 38 8.03 11.09 14.78
C MET A 38 8.85 11.40 13.52
N ILE A 39 8.23 11.78 12.40
CA ILE A 39 8.93 12.16 11.15
C ILE A 39 8.84 13.66 10.90
N TYR A 40 7.65 14.24 11.07
CA TYR A 40 7.38 15.65 10.80
C TYR A 40 6.80 16.37 12.02
N LYS A 41 7.03 17.68 12.09
CA LYS A 41 6.36 18.54 13.06
C LYS A 41 4.88 18.74 12.66
N PRO A 42 3.98 18.95 13.63
CA PRO A 42 2.61 19.38 13.32
C PRO A 42 2.59 20.65 12.47
N VAL A 43 1.55 20.79 11.65
CA VAL A 43 1.33 21.93 10.76
C VAL A 43 0.23 22.80 11.33
N GLU A 44 0.56 24.05 11.63
CA GLU A 44 -0.43 25.00 12.16
C GLU A 44 -1.31 25.58 11.04
N ILE A 45 -2.62 25.36 11.10
CA ILE A 45 -3.60 25.94 10.17
C ILE A 45 -4.79 26.45 10.99
N LYS A 46 -5.19 27.71 10.78
CA LYS A 46 -6.29 28.37 11.52
C LYS A 46 -6.14 28.24 13.06
N GLY A 47 -4.92 28.36 13.57
CA GLY A 47 -4.60 28.24 15.00
C GLY A 47 -4.65 26.82 15.57
N ARG A 48 -4.87 25.79 14.74
CA ARG A 48 -4.90 24.38 15.14
C ARG A 48 -3.61 23.67 14.74
N GLN A 49 -3.08 22.80 15.60
CA GLN A 49 -1.91 21.97 15.32
C GLN A 49 -2.35 20.66 14.67
N LEU A 50 -2.11 20.54 13.36
CA LEU A 50 -2.62 19.44 12.56
C LEU A 50 -1.54 18.40 12.24
N ILE A 51 -1.88 17.12 12.37
CA ILE A 51 -1.02 15.95 12.06
C ILE A 51 -1.70 15.04 11.04
N ASP A 52 -0.99 13.97 10.64
CA ASP A 52 -1.46 13.00 9.66
C ASP A 52 -2.90 12.51 9.89
N GLY A 53 -3.71 12.53 8.84
CA GLY A 53 -5.13 12.15 8.89
C GLY A 53 -5.38 10.64 8.96
N GLY A 54 -4.42 9.85 8.48
CA GLY A 54 -4.44 8.39 8.51
C GLY A 54 -4.37 7.83 9.94
N ILE A 55 -3.90 8.63 10.90
CA ILE A 55 -3.85 8.23 12.32
C ILE A 55 -5.25 7.96 12.87
N ARG A 56 -6.27 8.74 12.48
CA ARG A 56 -7.64 8.54 12.98
C ARG A 56 -8.46 7.59 12.10
N SER A 57 -8.33 7.70 10.78
CA SER A 57 -9.05 6.81 9.84
C SER A 57 -8.23 6.63 8.57
N THR A 58 -7.96 5.37 8.23
CA THR A 58 -7.08 5.00 7.10
C THR A 58 -7.72 5.35 5.75
N THR A 59 -9.04 5.32 5.62
CA THR A 59 -9.72 5.33 4.31
C THR A 59 -10.72 6.45 4.13
N ASN A 60 -11.32 6.95 5.22
CA ASN A 60 -12.27 8.05 5.19
C ASN A 60 -13.40 7.88 4.15
N VAL A 61 -13.86 6.63 3.96
CA VAL A 61 -14.93 6.26 3.00
C VAL A 61 -16.21 7.07 3.24
N ASP A 62 -16.50 7.33 4.51
CA ASP A 62 -17.62 8.15 4.95
C ASP A 62 -17.67 9.52 4.26
N ILE A 63 -16.51 10.18 4.11
CA ILE A 63 -16.40 11.49 3.45
C ILE A 63 -16.87 11.43 2.00
N ALA A 64 -16.55 10.36 1.28
CA ALA A 64 -16.96 10.17 -0.10
C ALA A 64 -18.46 9.85 -0.19
N VAL A 65 -18.95 8.96 0.67
CA VAL A 65 -20.35 8.54 0.68
C VAL A 65 -21.29 9.68 1.06
N GLU A 66 -20.95 10.45 2.10
CA GLU A 66 -21.72 11.64 2.53
C GLU A 66 -21.83 12.70 1.43
N ARG A 67 -20.89 12.70 0.47
CA ARG A 67 -20.90 13.58 -0.71
C ARG A 67 -21.56 12.96 -1.93
N GLY A 68 -22.26 11.85 -1.75
CA GLY A 68 -23.07 11.22 -2.78
C GLY A 68 -22.34 10.20 -3.64
N ALA A 69 -21.10 9.81 -3.31
CA ALA A 69 -20.43 8.72 -4.02
C ALA A 69 -21.21 7.41 -3.85
N LYS A 70 -21.57 6.77 -4.97
CA LYS A 70 -22.21 5.45 -5.02
C LYS A 70 -21.25 4.32 -5.40
N PHE A 71 -20.07 4.69 -5.87
CA PHE A 71 -18.97 3.80 -6.20
C PHE A 71 -17.68 4.36 -5.60
N VAL A 72 -17.04 3.60 -4.72
CA VAL A 72 -15.82 4.03 -4.02
C VAL A 72 -14.74 2.98 -4.19
N ILE A 73 -13.56 3.40 -4.67
CA ILE A 73 -12.37 2.56 -4.71
C ILE A 73 -11.46 2.99 -3.57
N VAL A 74 -11.18 2.06 -2.67
CA VAL A 74 -10.30 2.23 -1.52
C VAL A 74 -8.98 1.55 -1.82
N ILE A 75 -7.88 2.30 -1.72
CA ILE A 75 -6.53 1.76 -1.91
C ILE A 75 -5.83 1.76 -0.56
N ASN A 76 -5.58 0.58 -0.01
CA ASN A 76 -4.86 0.42 1.25
C ASN A 76 -3.47 -0.21 1.02
N PRO A 77 -2.38 0.57 1.07
CA PRO A 77 -1.02 0.01 1.02
C PRO A 77 -0.50 -0.45 2.39
N LEU A 78 -1.25 -0.22 3.48
CA LEU A 78 -0.82 -0.48 4.86
C LEU A 78 -1.13 -1.91 5.32
N VAL A 79 -0.80 -2.90 4.48
CA VAL A 79 -0.95 -4.32 4.83
C VAL A 79 0.28 -4.77 5.63
N PRO A 80 0.11 -5.44 6.79
CA PRO A 80 1.21 -5.98 7.57
C PRO A 80 1.88 -7.12 6.83
N TYR A 81 3.19 -7.25 6.99
CA TYR A 81 3.93 -8.32 6.35
C TYR A 81 3.76 -9.63 7.12
N VAL A 82 3.37 -10.68 6.40
CA VAL A 82 3.32 -12.05 6.90
C VAL A 82 4.58 -12.76 6.42
N ASN A 83 5.45 -13.07 7.39
CA ASN A 83 6.70 -13.78 7.11
C ASN A 83 6.41 -15.25 6.82
N ASP A 84 6.73 -15.70 5.61
CA ASP A 84 6.56 -17.08 5.16
C ASP A 84 7.66 -18.03 5.70
N PHE A 85 8.63 -17.49 6.42
CA PHE A 85 9.76 -18.21 7.02
C PHE A 85 10.67 -18.92 6.01
N GLN A 86 10.62 -18.57 4.72
CA GLN A 86 11.47 -19.18 3.68
C GLN A 86 12.87 -18.56 3.63
N LYS A 87 13.01 -17.30 4.01
CA LYS A 87 14.28 -16.56 3.94
C LYS A 87 15.18 -16.92 5.11
N VAL A 88 16.37 -17.44 4.81
CA VAL A 88 17.40 -17.81 5.80
C VAL A 88 18.53 -16.78 5.77
N ILE A 89 19.01 -16.39 6.95
CA ILE A 89 20.15 -15.50 7.13
C ILE A 89 21.32 -16.25 7.80
N PRO A 90 22.57 -15.94 7.43
CA PRO A 90 23.75 -16.50 8.10
C PRO A 90 23.88 -15.93 9.52
N THR A 91 24.42 -16.75 10.42
CA THR A 91 24.77 -16.39 11.80
C THR A 91 26.18 -16.88 12.13
N ILE A 92 26.74 -16.43 13.25
CA ILE A 92 28.07 -16.86 13.71
C ILE A 92 28.13 -18.39 13.90
N THR A 93 27.02 -19.01 14.29
CA THR A 93 26.93 -20.45 14.60
C THR A 93 26.23 -21.28 13.51
N GLY A 94 25.95 -20.70 12.33
CA GLY A 94 25.28 -21.41 11.25
C GLY A 94 24.35 -20.51 10.44
N SER A 95 23.09 -20.92 10.32
CA SER A 95 22.07 -20.14 9.63
C SER A 95 20.72 -20.30 10.33
N ARG A 96 19.85 -19.30 10.22
CA ARG A 96 18.50 -19.35 10.78
C ARG A 96 17.52 -18.57 9.92
N VAL A 97 16.23 -18.87 10.09
CA VAL A 97 15.16 -18.10 9.46
C VAL A 97 15.21 -16.64 9.90
N ARG A 98 15.06 -15.73 8.93
CA ARG A 98 14.96 -14.29 9.14
C ARG A 98 13.62 -13.96 9.79
N ARG A 99 13.65 -13.12 10.82
CA ARG A 99 12.49 -12.59 11.53
C ARG A 99 12.35 -11.09 11.22
N VAL A 100 11.16 -10.54 11.43
CA VAL A 100 10.96 -9.07 11.35
C VAL A 100 11.85 -8.33 12.35
N SER A 101 12.12 -8.93 13.52
CA SER A 101 13.05 -8.39 14.52
C SER A 101 14.48 -8.20 13.99
N ASP A 102 14.88 -8.95 12.96
CA ASP A 102 16.21 -8.84 12.35
C ASP A 102 16.33 -7.64 11.41
N MET A 103 15.22 -6.94 11.13
CA MET A 103 15.16 -5.79 10.22
C MET A 103 15.39 -4.45 10.92
N GLY A 104 15.58 -4.46 12.25
CA GLY A 104 15.83 -3.27 13.06
C GLY A 104 14.57 -2.64 13.66
N PHE A 105 14.79 -1.77 14.65
CA PHE A 105 13.72 -1.17 15.45
C PHE A 105 12.68 -0.36 14.64
N PRO A 106 13.07 0.47 13.64
CA PRO A 106 12.09 1.19 12.82
C PRO A 106 11.13 0.25 12.07
N GLN A 107 11.62 -0.89 11.57
CA GLN A 107 10.80 -1.88 10.85
C GLN A 107 9.85 -2.62 11.79
N ILE A 108 10.26 -2.87 13.03
CA ILE A 108 9.36 -3.41 14.06
C ILE A 108 8.22 -2.40 14.33
N GLY A 109 8.55 -1.11 14.50
CA GLY A 109 7.56 -0.06 14.67
C GLY A 109 6.60 0.06 13.48
N TYR A 110 7.14 0.02 12.26
CA TYR A 110 6.35 0.08 11.03
C TYR A 110 5.43 -1.13 10.84
N GLN A 111 5.91 -2.35 11.16
CA GLN A 111 5.09 -3.55 11.18
C GLN A 111 3.92 -3.41 12.16
N THR A 112 4.18 -2.94 13.38
CA THR A 112 3.14 -2.71 14.40
C THR A 112 2.13 -1.65 13.97
N PHE A 113 2.60 -0.55 13.37
CA PHE A 113 1.73 0.48 12.82
C PHE A 113 0.82 -0.08 11.72
N LYS A 114 1.37 -0.84 10.77
CA LYS A 114 0.60 -1.52 9.71
C LYS A 114 -0.42 -2.49 10.29
N LEU A 115 -0.06 -3.30 11.29
CA LEU A 115 -0.99 -4.21 11.97
C LEU A 115 -2.20 -3.47 12.55
N LEU A 116 -1.97 -2.40 13.32
CA LEU A 116 -3.05 -1.61 13.93
C LEU A 116 -3.92 -0.91 12.88
N ALA A 117 -3.30 -0.28 11.88
CA ALA A 117 -4.01 0.42 10.81
C ALA A 117 -4.86 -0.53 9.96
N HIS A 118 -4.32 -1.71 9.64
CA HIS A 118 -4.99 -2.75 8.87
C HIS A 118 -6.15 -3.38 9.62
N GLN A 119 -5.95 -3.79 10.89
CA GLN A 119 -7.02 -4.36 11.69
C GLN A 119 -8.22 -3.41 11.80
N ARG A 120 -7.95 -2.12 12.09
CA ARG A 120 -9.00 -1.09 12.13
C ARG A 120 -9.72 -0.93 10.79
N LEU A 121 -9.00 -1.02 9.67
CA LEU A 121 -9.63 -0.95 8.36
C LEU A 121 -10.56 -2.16 8.14
N HIS A 122 -10.09 -3.38 8.39
CA HIS A 122 -10.91 -4.58 8.19
C HIS A 122 -12.14 -4.62 9.10
N GLU A 123 -12.03 -4.08 10.32
CA GLU A 123 -13.18 -3.85 11.19
C GLU A 123 -14.17 -2.87 10.56
N ALA A 124 -13.71 -1.79 9.91
CA ALA A 124 -14.61 -0.88 9.20
C ALA A 124 -15.24 -1.54 7.95
N VAL A 125 -14.44 -2.33 7.21
CA VAL A 125 -14.85 -3.04 5.99
C VAL A 125 -15.99 -4.01 6.28
N SER A 126 -15.93 -4.75 7.39
CA SER A 126 -16.97 -5.72 7.76
C SER A 126 -18.35 -5.08 7.97
N HIS A 127 -18.39 -3.77 8.24
CA HIS A 127 -19.62 -3.02 8.49
C HIS A 127 -20.03 -2.09 7.33
N TRP A 128 -19.23 -2.00 6.25
CA TRP A 128 -19.51 -1.05 5.17
C TRP A 128 -20.84 -1.31 4.46
N GLN A 129 -21.18 -2.57 4.20
CA GLN A 129 -22.44 -2.93 3.52
C GLN A 129 -23.67 -2.51 4.33
N GLU A 130 -23.63 -2.71 5.65
CA GLU A 130 -24.71 -2.31 6.55
C GLU A 130 -24.79 -0.80 6.71
N LYS A 131 -23.63 -0.13 6.81
CA LYS A 131 -23.54 1.30 7.06
C LYS A 131 -23.87 2.15 5.83
N TYR A 132 -23.53 1.66 4.64
CA TYR A 132 -23.69 2.37 3.38
C TYR A 132 -24.48 1.54 2.36
N PRO A 133 -25.78 1.27 2.63
CA PRO A 133 -26.59 0.48 1.72
C PRO A 133 -26.68 1.15 0.35
N GLY A 134 -26.44 0.37 -0.71
CA GLY A 134 -26.45 0.85 -2.10
C GLY A 134 -25.22 1.66 -2.51
N VAL A 135 -24.12 1.58 -1.75
CA VAL A 135 -22.79 2.05 -2.19
C VAL A 135 -21.91 0.82 -2.42
N ASP A 136 -21.38 0.70 -3.63
CA ASP A 136 -20.39 -0.32 -3.95
C ASP A 136 -18.99 0.18 -3.58
N ILE A 137 -18.32 -0.54 -2.68
CA ILE A 137 -16.99 -0.18 -2.20
C ILE A 137 -16.02 -1.31 -2.54
N ILE A 138 -15.00 -1.00 -3.34
CA ILE A 138 -13.94 -1.95 -3.72
C ILE A 138 -12.70 -1.63 -2.89
N LEU A 139 -12.18 -2.63 -2.17
CA LEU A 139 -10.91 -2.53 -1.45
C LEU A 139 -9.78 -3.17 -2.26
N ILE A 140 -8.72 -2.40 -2.49
CA ILE A 140 -7.50 -2.85 -3.16
C ILE A 140 -6.35 -2.82 -2.17
N GLU A 141 -5.75 -3.98 -1.95
CA GLU A 141 -4.63 -4.22 -1.04
C GLU A 141 -3.52 -5.00 -1.75
N PRO A 142 -2.23 -4.84 -1.37
CA PRO A 142 -1.18 -5.78 -1.75
C PRO A 142 -1.40 -7.17 -1.12
N ASP A 143 -0.56 -8.14 -1.49
CA ASP A 143 -0.53 -9.45 -0.81
C ASP A 143 0.22 -9.31 0.54
N PRO A 144 -0.25 -9.92 1.66
CA PRO A 144 0.46 -9.88 2.92
C PRO A 144 1.89 -10.44 2.88
N ASN A 145 2.19 -11.36 1.96
CA ASN A 145 3.52 -11.95 1.80
C ASN A 145 4.44 -11.11 0.89
N ASP A 146 3.98 -9.94 0.44
CA ASP A 146 4.71 -9.04 -0.45
C ASP A 146 5.83 -8.29 0.31
N GLU A 147 7.01 -8.94 0.42
CA GLU A 147 8.17 -8.37 1.09
C GLU A 147 8.62 -7.03 0.46
N LEU A 148 8.42 -6.84 -0.86
CA LEU A 148 8.84 -5.60 -1.54
C LEU A 148 7.98 -4.40 -1.11
N MET A 149 6.67 -4.58 -0.99
CA MET A 149 5.74 -3.57 -0.45
C MET A 149 5.96 -3.30 1.05
N PHE A 150 6.58 -4.24 1.77
CA PHE A 150 6.90 -4.07 3.17
C PHE A 150 8.26 -3.40 3.43
N GLU A 151 9.32 -3.91 2.80
CA GLU A 151 10.68 -3.47 3.05
C GLU A 151 10.98 -2.10 2.47
N THR A 152 10.32 -1.73 1.38
CA THR A 152 10.68 -0.50 0.69
C THR A 152 10.21 0.71 1.48
N ASN A 153 11.17 1.45 2.03
CA ASN A 153 10.90 2.73 2.68
C ASN A 153 10.24 3.67 1.66
N ILE A 154 9.06 4.20 2.01
CA ILE A 154 8.28 5.14 1.18
C ILE A 154 9.09 6.40 0.87
N MET A 155 10.07 6.74 1.72
CA MET A 155 10.99 7.87 1.54
C MET A 155 12.22 7.54 0.68
N ASN A 156 12.36 6.30 0.19
CA ASN A 156 13.46 5.92 -0.71
C ASN A 156 13.11 6.29 -2.17
N PHE A 157 13.41 7.53 -2.53
CA PHE A 157 13.13 8.09 -3.85
C PHE A 157 13.78 7.33 -5.02
N ASN A 158 14.82 6.53 -4.78
CA ASN A 158 15.48 5.73 -5.82
C ASN A 158 14.67 4.48 -6.19
N ARG A 159 13.82 3.99 -5.29
CA ARG A 159 12.97 2.80 -5.52
C ARG A 159 11.53 3.13 -5.87
N ARG A 160 11.14 4.43 -5.92
CA ARG A 160 9.74 4.84 -6.18
C ARG A 160 9.16 4.27 -7.48
N VAL A 161 9.97 4.20 -8.54
CA VAL A 161 9.54 3.67 -9.85
C VAL A 161 9.35 2.16 -9.78
N GLU A 162 10.25 1.47 -9.07
CA GLU A 162 10.16 0.03 -8.83
C GLU A 162 8.91 -0.33 -8.03
N ILE A 163 8.65 0.37 -6.93
CA ILE A 163 7.43 0.18 -6.10
C ILE A 163 6.18 0.47 -6.92
N ALA A 164 6.15 1.57 -7.68
CA ALA A 164 4.99 1.93 -8.49
C ALA A 164 4.71 0.89 -9.58
N LYS A 165 5.78 0.38 -10.23
CA LYS A 165 5.66 -0.70 -11.21
C LYS A 165 5.11 -1.96 -10.55
N HIS A 166 5.68 -2.36 -9.42
CA HIS A 166 5.24 -3.52 -8.66
C HIS A 166 3.80 -3.41 -8.17
N GLY A 167 3.39 -2.25 -7.64
CA GLY A 167 2.00 -1.99 -7.27
C GLY A 167 1.04 -2.09 -8.46
N PHE A 168 1.43 -1.54 -9.62
CA PHE A 168 0.64 -1.67 -10.85
C PHE A 168 0.52 -3.13 -11.30
N GLU A 169 1.61 -3.89 -11.24
CA GLU A 169 1.63 -5.33 -11.55
C GLU A 169 0.70 -6.11 -10.61
N SER A 170 0.89 -5.98 -9.30
CA SER A 170 0.12 -6.67 -8.26
C SER A 170 -1.38 -6.38 -8.35
N VAL A 171 -1.76 -5.11 -8.55
CA VAL A 171 -3.17 -4.75 -8.74
C VAL A 171 -3.70 -5.35 -10.04
N THR A 172 -2.95 -5.32 -11.15
CA THR A 172 -3.41 -5.90 -12.41
C THR A 172 -3.67 -7.41 -12.27
N PHE A 173 -2.80 -8.15 -11.59
CA PHE A 173 -3.02 -9.58 -11.35
C PHE A 173 -4.28 -9.83 -10.52
N LYS A 174 -4.53 -9.04 -9.47
CA LYS A 174 -5.77 -9.14 -8.68
C LYS A 174 -7.01 -8.79 -9.49
N LEU A 175 -6.97 -7.71 -10.28
CA LEU A 175 -8.06 -7.33 -11.18
C LEU A 175 -8.35 -8.41 -12.23
N ALA A 176 -7.34 -9.15 -12.69
CA ALA A 176 -7.53 -10.25 -13.63
C ALA A 176 -8.12 -11.48 -12.96
N ALA A 177 -7.70 -11.79 -11.74
CA ALA A 177 -8.19 -12.93 -10.97
C ALA A 177 -9.67 -12.75 -10.55
N ASP A 178 -10.08 -11.52 -10.22
CA ASP A 178 -11.46 -11.19 -9.81
C ASP A 178 -12.23 -10.41 -10.90
N TYR A 179 -11.86 -10.61 -12.17
CA TYR A 179 -12.36 -9.80 -13.28
C TYR A 179 -13.88 -9.83 -13.39
N ASP A 180 -14.50 -11.01 -13.31
CA ASP A 180 -15.94 -11.15 -13.55
C ASP A 180 -16.75 -10.37 -12.51
N ASN A 181 -16.42 -10.54 -11.22
CA ASN A 181 -17.05 -9.82 -10.11
C ASN A 181 -16.84 -8.29 -10.23
N LEU A 182 -15.59 -7.86 -10.43
CA LEU A 182 -15.27 -6.44 -10.57
C LEU A 182 -15.93 -5.80 -11.79
N SER A 183 -16.03 -6.53 -12.90
CA SER A 183 -16.69 -6.07 -14.12
C SER A 183 -18.19 -5.88 -13.91
N GLU A 184 -18.84 -6.77 -13.16
CA GLU A 184 -20.25 -6.66 -12.82
C GLU A 184 -20.52 -5.43 -11.94
N VAL A 185 -19.70 -5.24 -10.90
CA VAL A 185 -19.80 -4.08 -10.01
C VAL A 185 -19.55 -2.78 -10.80
N CYS A 186 -18.49 -2.73 -11.61
CA CYS A 186 -18.17 -1.56 -12.43
C CYS A 186 -19.30 -1.24 -13.44
N ALA A 187 -19.90 -2.27 -14.05
CA ALA A 187 -20.99 -2.11 -15.01
C ALA A 187 -22.25 -1.46 -14.39
N LYS A 188 -22.56 -1.76 -13.11
CA LYS A 188 -23.66 -1.10 -12.36
C LYS A 188 -23.50 0.43 -12.29
N HIS A 189 -22.25 0.91 -12.37
CA HIS A 189 -21.90 2.33 -12.35
C HIS A 189 -21.49 2.90 -13.71
N GLY A 190 -21.75 2.16 -14.80
CA GLY A 190 -21.43 2.61 -16.16
C GLY A 190 -19.94 2.60 -16.50
N ILE A 191 -19.13 1.85 -15.74
CA ILE A 191 -17.68 1.72 -15.97
C ILE A 191 -17.41 0.43 -16.73
N GLU A 192 -16.95 0.55 -17.97
CA GLU A 192 -16.59 -0.60 -18.81
C GLU A 192 -15.15 -1.07 -18.51
N MET A 193 -15.00 -2.33 -18.08
CA MET A 193 -13.71 -2.97 -17.91
C MET A 193 -13.33 -3.81 -19.12
N SER A 194 -12.22 -3.48 -19.80
CA SER A 194 -11.75 -4.26 -20.95
C SER A 194 -10.99 -5.53 -20.54
N ALA A 195 -11.61 -6.70 -20.69
CA ALA A 195 -10.96 -8.00 -20.48
C ALA A 195 -9.68 -8.14 -21.32
N THR A 196 -9.72 -7.68 -22.57
CA THR A 196 -8.58 -7.73 -23.50
C THR A 196 -7.40 -6.91 -22.99
N ARG A 197 -7.67 -5.71 -22.43
CA ARG A 197 -6.62 -4.86 -21.87
C ARG A 197 -6.01 -5.48 -20.61
N VAL A 198 -6.83 -6.00 -19.70
CA VAL A 198 -6.36 -6.68 -18.49
C VAL A 198 -5.49 -7.90 -18.84
N ARG A 199 -5.98 -8.80 -19.69
CA ARG A 199 -5.22 -9.99 -20.15
C ARG A 199 -3.92 -9.63 -20.86
N LYS A 200 -3.91 -8.59 -21.69
CA LYS A 200 -2.70 -8.12 -22.39
C LYS A 200 -1.64 -7.64 -21.42
N VAL A 201 -2.04 -6.90 -20.39
CA VAL A 201 -1.12 -6.37 -19.38
C VAL A 201 -0.57 -7.51 -18.51
N VAL A 202 -1.43 -8.45 -18.07
CA VAL A 202 -1.00 -9.66 -17.35
C VAL A 202 0.02 -10.46 -18.15
N ARG A 203 -0.25 -10.72 -19.44
CA ARG A 203 0.67 -11.47 -20.30
C ARG A 203 2.03 -10.79 -20.43
N LYS A 204 2.04 -9.47 -20.65
CA LYS A 204 3.28 -8.69 -20.75
C LYS A 204 4.13 -8.83 -19.48
N PHE A 205 3.51 -8.81 -18.30
CA PHE A 205 4.24 -8.94 -17.04
C PHE A 205 4.72 -10.36 -16.76
N ALA A 206 3.95 -11.38 -17.15
CA ALA A 206 4.41 -12.77 -17.09
C ALA A 206 5.67 -12.97 -17.95
N GLU A 207 5.68 -12.46 -19.18
CA GLU A 207 6.83 -12.49 -20.10
C GLU A 207 8.06 -11.75 -19.51
N GLU A 208 7.85 -10.57 -18.89
CA GLU A 208 8.95 -9.81 -18.25
C GLU A 208 9.53 -10.53 -17.02
N ARG A 209 8.68 -11.18 -16.20
CA ARG A 209 9.10 -12.00 -15.05
C ARG A 209 9.92 -13.21 -15.49
N GLU A 210 9.45 -13.95 -16.50
CA GLU A 210 10.16 -15.09 -17.06
C GLU A 210 11.52 -14.69 -17.63
N ARG A 211 11.58 -13.57 -18.37
CA ARG A 211 12.84 -13.04 -18.90
C ARG A 211 13.83 -12.69 -17.79
N THR A 212 13.35 -12.02 -16.73
CA THR A 212 14.20 -11.62 -15.58
C THR A 212 14.68 -12.85 -14.80
N ALA A 213 13.82 -13.84 -14.57
CA ALA A 213 14.19 -15.11 -13.94
C ALA A 213 15.20 -15.91 -14.80
N GLY A 214 15.03 -15.88 -16.12
CA GLY A 214 15.98 -16.48 -17.08
C GLY A 214 17.36 -15.84 -16.99
N TRP A 215 17.45 -14.51 -17.00
CA TRP A 215 18.71 -13.79 -16.80
C TRP A 215 19.34 -14.07 -15.43
N ARG A 216 18.54 -14.12 -14.36
CA ARG A 216 19.01 -14.44 -13.01
C ARG A 216 19.62 -15.84 -12.94
N ARG A 217 18.97 -16.85 -13.53
CA ARG A 217 19.50 -18.22 -13.63
C ARG A 217 20.80 -18.27 -14.44
N ILE A 218 20.89 -17.56 -15.56
CA ILE A 218 22.11 -17.52 -16.38
C ILE A 218 23.26 -16.86 -15.61
N LEU A 219 23.01 -15.74 -14.91
CA LEU A 219 24.01 -15.07 -14.10
C LEU A 219 24.44 -15.90 -12.89
N GLU A 220 23.50 -16.57 -12.22
CA GLU A 220 23.80 -17.50 -11.12
C GLU A 220 24.59 -18.74 -11.59
N GLN A 221 24.28 -19.28 -12.77
CA GLN A 221 25.04 -20.36 -13.40
C GLN A 221 26.46 -19.90 -13.78
N THR A 222 26.59 -18.68 -14.30
CA THR A 222 27.90 -18.10 -14.69
C THR A 222 28.76 -17.79 -13.46
N THR A 223 28.15 -17.32 -12.38
CA THR A 223 28.83 -17.09 -11.09
C THR A 223 29.25 -18.43 -10.46
N GLY A 224 28.39 -19.46 -10.54
CA GLY A 224 28.70 -20.81 -10.06
C GLY A 224 29.76 -21.55 -10.89
N SER A 225 29.93 -21.23 -12.18
CA SER A 225 31.04 -21.75 -13.00
C SER A 225 32.37 -21.03 -12.72
N LEU A 226 32.33 -19.73 -12.44
CA LEU A 226 33.53 -18.96 -12.09
C LEU A 226 34.09 -19.35 -10.72
N LEU A 227 33.23 -19.61 -9.72
CA LEU A 227 33.64 -20.09 -8.40
C LEU A 227 34.21 -21.52 -8.43
N ARG A 228 33.73 -22.38 -9.33
CA ARG A 228 34.30 -23.73 -9.52
C ARG A 228 35.67 -23.73 -10.22
N GLN A 229 35.96 -22.71 -11.02
CA GLN A 229 37.27 -22.55 -11.66
C GLN A 229 38.32 -21.96 -10.70
N SER A 230 37.92 -21.18 -9.70
CA SER A 230 38.85 -20.66 -8.69
C SER A 230 39.27 -21.69 -7.63
N ASP A 231 38.45 -22.71 -7.36
CA ASP A 231 38.78 -23.79 -6.42
C ASP A 231 39.69 -24.89 -7.03
N GLN A 232 40.01 -24.80 -8.32
CA GLN A 232 40.92 -25.72 -9.04
C GLN A 232 42.25 -25.09 -9.46
N ALA A 233 42.57 -23.88 -8.98
CA ALA A 233 43.81 -23.15 -9.27
C ALA A 233 44.74 -23.08 -8.04
#